data_AF-A0A183AVI2-F1
#
_entry.id   AF-A0A183AVI2-F1
#
_cell.length_a   1.000
_cell.length_b   1.000
_cell.length_c   1.000
_cell.angle_alpha   90.00
_cell.angle_beta   90.00
_cell.angle_gamma   90.00
#
_symmetry.space_group_name_H-M   'P 1'
#
loop_
_entity.id
_entity.type
_entity.pdbx_description
1 polymer ?
#
loop_
_entity_poly.entity_id
_entity_poly.type
_entity_poly.pdbx_seq_one_letter_code
_entity_poly.pdbx_strand_id
1 'polypeptide(L)'
;MYAGIREFILDLLTQAAKCDFGDLLDIQLKDRLIAGINNTVLQNETLKLSNPTFKDVLAYCEQYQDSRAATSSMPSTIECTAMFNSLKTKFTKAHATARRFKPVTQSNSHN
;
A
#
# COMPACT_ATOMS: atom_id res chain seq x y z
N MET A 1 -20.32 7.59 -6.11
CA MET A 1 -20.27 6.24 -6.71
C MET A 1 -19.07 6.25 -7.66
N TYR A 2 -18.02 5.47 -7.38
CA TYR A 2 -16.78 5.48 -8.17
C TYR A 2 -17.02 4.95 -9.58
N ALA A 3 -16.43 5.55 -10.63
CA ALA A 3 -16.66 5.12 -12.00
C ALA A 3 -15.88 3.84 -12.38
N GLY A 4 -14.95 3.39 -11.52
CA GLY A 4 -14.27 2.09 -11.65
C GLY A 4 -13.42 1.73 -10.43
N ILE A 5 -12.97 0.47 -10.33
CA ILE A 5 -12.17 0.03 -9.19
C ILE A 5 -10.80 0.73 -9.14
N ARG A 6 -10.20 1.04 -10.30
CA ARG A 6 -9.01 1.89 -10.39
C ARG A 6 -9.20 3.28 -9.76
N GLU A 7 -10.29 3.99 -10.04
CA GLU A 7 -10.57 5.29 -9.40
C GLU A 7 -10.74 5.17 -7.89
N PHE A 8 -11.41 4.12 -7.44
CA PHE A 8 -11.56 3.83 -6.01
C PHE A 8 -10.19 3.61 -5.34
N ILE A 9 -9.30 2.84 -5.96
CA ILE A 9 -7.95 2.59 -5.45
C ILE A 9 -7.14 3.90 -5.35
N LEU A 10 -7.20 4.75 -6.38
CA LEU A 10 -6.50 6.04 -6.39
C LEU A 10 -7.00 6.95 -5.26
N ASP A 11 -8.32 7.03 -5.07
CA ASP A 11 -8.92 7.82 -4.01
C ASP A 11 -8.54 7.26 -2.62
N LEU A 12 -8.60 5.93 -2.45
CA LEU A 12 -8.17 5.25 -1.24
C LEU A 12 -6.71 5.57 -0.89
N LEU A 13 -5.79 5.51 -1.86
CA LEU A 13 -4.37 5.83 -1.66
C LEU A 13 -4.15 7.32 -1.37
N THR A 14 -4.90 8.20 -2.02
CA THR A 14 -4.85 9.65 -1.79
C THR A 14 -5.34 10.02 -0.39
N GLN A 15 -6.40 9.36 0.08
CA GLN A 15 -6.88 9.52 1.46
C GLN A 15 -5.85 8.97 2.45
N ALA A 16 -5.27 7.79 2.17
CA ALA A 16 -4.23 7.20 2.99
C ALA A 16 -2.93 8.01 3.04
N ALA A 17 -2.70 8.88 2.04
CA ALA A 17 -1.58 9.80 2.07
C ALA A 17 -1.64 10.78 3.27
N LYS A 18 -2.86 11.09 3.74
CA LYS A 18 -3.15 12.04 4.82
C LYS A 18 -3.23 11.41 6.21
N CYS A 19 -3.31 10.07 6.29
CA CYS A 19 -3.41 9.34 7.54
C CYS A 19 -2.02 8.87 7.99
N ASP A 20 -1.83 8.64 9.29
CA ASP A 20 -0.68 7.91 9.81
C ASP A 20 -1.09 6.50 10.21
N PHE A 21 -0.67 5.52 9.42
CA PHE A 21 -0.96 4.11 9.66
C PHE A 21 0.24 3.35 10.24
N GLY A 22 1.45 3.93 10.22
CA GLY A 22 2.67 3.22 10.61
C GLY A 22 2.78 1.83 9.96
N ASP A 23 3.02 0.83 10.80
CA ASP A 23 3.16 -0.57 10.40
C ASP A 23 1.84 -1.23 9.95
N LEU A 24 0.70 -0.61 10.27
CA LEU A 24 -0.62 -1.11 9.90
C LEU A 24 -1.06 -0.70 8.49
N LEU A 25 -0.24 0.07 7.76
CA LEU A 25 -0.58 0.57 6.42
C LEU A 25 -1.10 -0.54 5.49
N ASP A 26 -0.40 -1.68 5.45
CA ASP A 26 -0.72 -2.80 4.56
C ASP A 26 -2.09 -3.40 4.90
N ILE A 27 -2.31 -3.69 6.19
CA ILE A 27 -3.54 -4.30 6.70
C ILE A 27 -4.72 -3.35 6.51
N GLN A 28 -4.58 -2.08 6.89
CA GLN A 28 -5.64 -1.08 6.79
C GLN A 28 -6.05 -0.81 5.35
N LEU A 29 -5.08 -0.67 4.43
CA LEU A 29 -5.37 -0.46 3.03
C LEU A 29 -5.99 -1.70 2.38
N LYS A 30 -5.51 -2.89 2.72
CA LYS A 30 -6.09 -4.16 2.25
C LYS A 30 -7.55 -4.29 2.68
N ASP A 31 -7.83 -4.11 3.96
CA ASP A 31 -9.19 -4.30 4.50
C ASP A 31 -10.17 -3.27 3.91
N ARG A 32 -9.74 -2.01 3.78
CA ARG A 32 -10.55 -0.95 3.13
C ARG A 32 -10.75 -1.20 1.65
N LEU A 33 -9.74 -1.71 0.95
CA LEU A 33 -9.88 -2.09 -0.45
C LEU A 33 -10.93 -3.18 -0.59
N ILE A 34 -10.83 -4.28 0.17
CA ILE A 34 -11.80 -5.38 0.14
C ILE A 34 -13.21 -4.90 0.47
N ALA A 35 -13.36 -4.12 1.54
CA ALA A 35 -14.67 -3.60 1.97
C ALA A 35 -15.30 -2.63 0.95
N GLY A 36 -14.49 -1.90 0.19
CA GLY A 36 -14.97 -0.96 -0.84
C GLY A 36 -15.18 -1.56 -2.22
N ILE A 37 -14.90 -2.85 -2.43
CA ILE A 37 -15.24 -3.54 -3.68
C ILE A 37 -16.77 -3.67 -3.77
N ASN A 38 -17.38 -2.95 -4.72
CA ASN A 38 -18.82 -3.04 -4.98
C ASN A 38 -19.25 -4.36 -5.63
N ASN A 39 -18.33 -5.08 -6.27
CA ASN A 39 -18.63 -6.36 -6.92
C ASN A 39 -18.50 -7.50 -5.90
N THR A 40 -19.63 -8.03 -5.46
CA THR A 40 -19.67 -9.09 -4.43
C THR A 40 -18.96 -10.37 -4.85
N VAL A 41 -18.95 -10.73 -6.14
CA VAL A 41 -18.20 -11.89 -6.65
C VAL A 41 -16.70 -11.65 -6.49
N LEU A 42 -16.20 -10.51 -6.96
CA LEU A 42 -14.80 -10.14 -6.82
C LEU A 42 -14.38 -10.06 -5.34
N GLN A 43 -15.22 -9.47 -4.49
CA GLN A 43 -14.97 -9.40 -3.05
C GLN A 43 -14.87 -10.81 -2.43
N ASN A 44 -15.81 -11.69 -2.73
CA ASN A 44 -15.81 -13.07 -2.23
C ASN A 44 -14.60 -13.87 -2.71
N GLU A 45 -14.22 -13.75 -3.98
CA GLU A 45 -13.00 -14.40 -4.49
C GLU A 45 -11.73 -13.85 -3.83
N THR A 46 -11.68 -12.54 -3.59
CA THR A 46 -10.57 -11.91 -2.86
C THR A 46 -10.48 -12.43 -1.42
N LEU A 47 -11.62 -12.66 -0.75
CA LEU A 47 -11.69 -13.21 0.60
C LEU A 47 -11.26 -14.69 0.67
N LYS A 48 -11.29 -15.43 -0.44
CA LYS A 48 -10.80 -16.82 -0.52
C LYS A 48 -9.27 -16.91 -0.61
N LEU A 49 -8.58 -15.81 -0.92
CA LEU A 49 -7.12 -15.78 -0.97
C LEU A 49 -6.54 -16.05 0.42
N SER A 50 -5.50 -16.89 0.49
CA SER A 50 -4.83 -17.19 1.76
C SER A 50 -3.88 -16.04 2.13
N ASN A 51 -4.29 -15.23 3.12
CA ASN A 51 -3.51 -14.11 3.67
C ASN A 51 -2.89 -13.19 2.61
N PRO A 52 -3.68 -12.60 1.69
CA PRO A 52 -3.15 -11.73 0.66
C PRO A 52 -2.59 -10.43 1.28
N THR A 53 -1.53 -9.90 0.67
CA THR A 53 -1.07 -8.53 0.94
C THR A 53 -1.94 -7.51 0.21
N PHE A 54 -1.82 -6.22 0.56
CA PHE A 54 -2.49 -5.17 -0.22
C PHE A 54 -2.16 -5.25 -1.72
N LYS A 55 -0.90 -5.54 -2.05
CA LYS A 55 -0.44 -5.63 -3.45
C LYS A 55 -1.10 -6.80 -4.20
N ASP A 56 -1.32 -7.93 -3.53
CA ASP A 56 -1.97 -9.09 -4.14
C ASP A 56 -3.44 -8.78 -4.45
N VAL A 57 -4.15 -8.15 -3.51
CA VAL A 57 -5.54 -7.73 -3.72
C VAL A 57 -5.65 -6.69 -4.83
N LEU A 58 -4.71 -5.73 -4.87
CA LEU A 58 -4.65 -4.72 -5.93
C LEU A 58 -4.51 -5.37 -7.31
N ALA A 59 -3.53 -6.26 -7.48
CA ALA A 59 -3.29 -6.96 -8.74
C ALA A 59 -4.47 -7.85 -9.16
N TYR A 60 -5.16 -8.46 -8.19
CA TYR A 60 -6.35 -9.27 -8.44
C TYR A 60 -7.54 -8.42 -8.93
N CYS A 61 -7.78 -7.27 -8.28
CA CYS A 61 -8.83 -6.33 -8.68
C CYS A 61 -8.60 -5.77 -10.09
N GLU A 62 -7.35 -5.50 -10.45
CA GLU A 62 -7.00 -4.98 -11.77
C GLU A 62 -7.13 -6.06 -12.87
N GLN A 63 -6.68 -7.29 -12.63
CA GLN A 63 -6.89 -8.40 -13.58
C GLN A 63 -8.38 -8.64 -13.85
N TYR A 64 -9.22 -8.54 -12.83
CA TYR A 64 -10.67 -8.63 -13.00
C TYR A 64 -11.23 -7.49 -13.85
N GLN A 65 -10.66 -6.28 -13.75
CA GLN A 65 -11.07 -5.16 -14.59
C GLN A 65 -10.58 -5.29 -16.03
N ASP A 66 -9.35 -5.77 -16.25
CA ASP A 66 -8.73 -5.90 -17.58
C ASP A 66 -9.35 -7.04 -18.41
N SER A 67 -9.72 -8.15 -17.76
CA SER A 67 -10.51 -9.22 -18.40
C SER A 67 -11.89 -8.74 -18.86
N ARG A 68 -12.38 -7.62 -18.31
CA ARG A 68 -13.70 -7.06 -18.57
C ARG A 68 -13.67 -5.77 -19.40
N ALA A 69 -12.52 -5.10 -19.48
CA ALA A 69 -12.32 -3.84 -20.19
C ALA A 69 -11.43 -4.04 -21.42
N ALA A 70 -12.07 -4.33 -22.56
CA ALA A 70 -11.47 -3.94 -23.82
C ALA A 70 -11.45 -2.41 -23.87
N THR A 71 -10.24 -1.83 -23.88
CA THR A 71 -9.94 -0.41 -24.14
C THR A 71 -10.48 0.61 -23.11
N SER A 72 -9.62 1.10 -22.21
CA SER A 72 -9.65 2.52 -21.78
C SER A 72 -8.33 2.95 -21.13
N SER A 73 -7.80 4.08 -21.62
CA SER A 73 -6.56 4.74 -21.21
C SER A 73 -6.76 5.49 -19.89
N MET A 74 -6.51 4.82 -18.77
CA MET A 74 -6.51 5.36 -17.41
C MET A 74 -5.32 4.75 -16.64
N PRO A 75 -4.84 5.38 -15.55
CA PRO A 75 -3.52 5.09 -15.00
C PRO A 75 -3.32 3.61 -14.69
N SER A 76 -2.14 3.14 -15.07
CA SER A 76 -1.77 1.72 -15.03
C SER A 76 -1.44 1.28 -13.60
N THR A 77 -1.50 -0.04 -13.35
CA THR A 77 -0.99 -0.76 -12.17
C THR A 77 0.30 -0.19 -11.58
N ILE A 78 1.16 0.34 -12.45
CA ILE A 78 2.46 0.92 -12.14
C ILE A 78 2.31 2.13 -11.20
N GLU A 79 1.29 2.97 -11.40
CA GLU A 79 1.12 4.21 -10.63
C GLU A 79 0.57 3.96 -9.23
N CYS A 80 -0.48 3.12 -9.09
CA CYS A 80 -1.00 2.70 -7.79
C CYS A 80 0.07 1.97 -6.97
N THR A 81 0.85 1.09 -7.61
CA THR A 81 1.96 0.39 -6.96
C THR A 81 3.06 1.36 -6.52
N ALA A 82 3.43 2.33 -7.36
CA ALA A 82 4.43 3.35 -7.02
C ALA A 82 3.97 4.23 -5.85
N MET A 83 2.70 4.65 -5.85
CA MET A 83 2.12 5.40 -4.75
C MET A 83 2.15 4.61 -3.45
N PHE A 84 1.71 3.34 -3.47
CA PHE A 84 1.76 2.49 -2.28
C PHE A 84 3.19 2.29 -1.76
N ASN A 85 4.17 2.08 -2.64
CA ASN A 85 5.58 1.98 -2.25
C ASN A 85 6.08 3.29 -1.63
N SER A 86 5.72 4.44 -2.19
CA SER A 86 6.02 5.75 -1.60
C SER A 86 5.43 5.87 -0.20
N LEU A 87 4.16 5.45 -0.02
CA LEU A 87 3.49 5.39 1.28
C LEU A 87 4.23 4.48 2.27
N LYS A 88 4.69 3.29 1.85
CA LYS A 88 5.51 2.41 2.69
C LYS A 88 6.80 3.10 3.14
N THR A 89 7.52 3.78 2.24
CA THR A 89 8.80 4.42 2.57
C THR A 89 8.66 5.57 3.57
N LYS A 90 7.59 6.36 3.50
CA LYS A 90 7.36 7.47 4.44
C LYS A 90 7.08 6.96 5.86
N PHE A 91 6.36 5.85 6.03
CA PHE A 91 6.05 5.30 7.35
C PHE A 91 7.19 4.45 7.92
N THR A 92 7.94 3.73 7.08
CA THR A 92 9.13 2.97 7.53
C THR A 92 10.32 3.87 7.88
N LYS A 93 10.45 5.06 7.26
CA LYS A 93 11.48 6.05 7.66
C LYS A 93 11.28 6.61 9.07
N ALA A 94 10.08 6.56 9.64
CA ALA A 94 9.82 7.06 10.99
C ALA A 94 10.54 6.24 12.09
N HIS A 95 10.92 4.98 11.81
CA HIS A 95 11.58 4.10 12.79
C HIS A 95 13.11 3.95 12.57
N ALA A 96 13.70 4.68 11.61
CA ALA A 96 15.15 4.70 11.41
C ALA A 96 15.83 5.89 12.10
N THR A 97 15.38 6.30 13.29
CA THR A 97 16.26 7.04 14.21
C THR A 97 17.04 6.01 15.03
N ALA A 98 17.93 5.28 14.35
CA ALA A 98 18.99 4.56 15.02
C ALA A 98 19.84 5.60 15.74
N ARG A 99 19.60 5.73 17.05
CA ARG A 99 20.42 6.43 18.02
C ARG A 99 21.88 6.21 17.65
N ARG A 100 22.52 7.27 17.16
CA ARG A 100 23.95 7.34 16.87
C ARG A 100 24.68 6.94 18.15
N PHE A 101 25.06 5.67 18.27
CA PHE A 101 26.03 5.25 19.27
C PHE A 101 27.32 5.98 18.92
N LYS A 102 27.57 7.08 19.62
CA LYS A 102 28.88 7.73 19.60
C LYS A 102 29.82 6.76 20.32
N PRO A 103 30.92 6.30 19.70
CA PRO A 103 31.96 5.63 20.45
C PRO A 103 32.44 6.62 21.52
N VAL A 104 32.38 6.21 22.78
CA VAL A 104 32.95 6.97 23.88
C VAL A 104 34.46 7.05 23.63
N THR A 105 35.00 8.26 23.66
CA THR A 105 36.43 8.51 23.58
C THR A 105 37.09 7.93 24.83
N GLN A 106 37.89 6.88 24.69
CA GLN A 106 38.87 6.56 25.72
C GLN A 106 40.19 7.19 25.32
N SER A 107 40.40 8.39 25.86
CA SER A 107 41.72 8.96 26.06
C SER A 107 42.56 7.96 26.85
N ASN A 108 43.76 7.64 26.39
CA ASN A 108 44.84 7.36 27.31
C ASN A 108 46.14 7.93 26.74
N SER A 109 46.57 9.00 27.39
CA SER A 109 47.86 9.65 27.25
C SER A 109 48.90 8.89 28.08
N HIS A 110 50.01 8.53 27.43
CA HIS A 110 51.40 8.61 27.92
C HIS A 110 51.77 8.05 29.31
N ASN A 111 52.63 7.02 29.31
CA ASN A 111 54.05 7.16 29.68
C ASN A 111 54.86 6.11 28.91
#